data_AF-A0A497RFX1-F1
#
_entry.id   AF-A0A497RFX1-F1
#
_cell.length_a   1.000
_cell.length_b   1.000
_cell.length_c   1.000
_cell.angle_alpha   90.00
_cell.angle_beta   90.00
_cell.angle_gamma   90.00
#
_symmetry.space_group_name_H-M   'P 1'
#
loop_
_entity.id
_entity.type
_entity.pdbx_description
1 polymer ?
#
loop_
_entity_poly.entity_id
_entity_poly.type
_entity_poly.pdbx_seq_one_letter_code
_entity_poly.pdbx_strand_id
1 'polypeptide(L)'
;MSDVEKASAEEEIDAETERLIYKITEGIQRLNSIGTVQFIQIILAPIPEPFDEELKNTFTSAIQDGLFVNNTIVLEQMESGDSFMRVLNAIRRIFQISKAITIEEIQVLINIDYKGEPMDIIVTYDPQEHDISLVSVSQKEDFFKILEYVTFFWLKSRPRI
;
A
#
# COMPACT_ATOMS: atom_id res chain seq x y z
N MET A 1 -12.20 -43.55 -11.34
CA MET A 1 -12.69 -42.44 -12.19
C MET A 1 -13.61 -41.64 -11.29
N SER A 2 -13.09 -40.65 -10.56
CA SER A 2 -12.64 -39.31 -10.99
C SER A 2 -13.80 -38.33 -11.02
N ASP A 3 -14.08 -37.74 -9.85
CA ASP A 3 -14.75 -36.45 -9.76
C ASP A 3 -13.82 -35.53 -8.96
N VAL A 4 -12.68 -35.21 -9.58
CA VAL A 4 -11.82 -34.08 -9.19
C VAL A 4 -12.17 -32.97 -10.18
N GLU A 5 -13.31 -32.34 -9.98
CA GLU A 5 -13.65 -31.08 -10.66
C GLU A 5 -14.29 -30.14 -9.66
N LYS A 6 -13.42 -29.33 -9.07
CA LYS A 6 -13.65 -27.90 -8.85
C LYS A 6 -12.28 -27.28 -8.64
N ALA A 7 -11.54 -27.16 -9.75
CA ALA A 7 -10.58 -26.08 -9.86
C ALA A 7 -11.40 -24.81 -9.66
N SER A 8 -11.17 -24.11 -8.55
CA SER A 8 -11.67 -22.77 -8.33
C SER A 8 -11.20 -21.95 -9.52
N ALA A 9 -12.12 -21.55 -10.39
CA ALA A 9 -11.83 -20.52 -11.37
C ALA A 9 -11.46 -19.27 -10.57
N GLU A 10 -10.16 -19.00 -10.42
CA GLU A 10 -9.70 -17.66 -10.10
C GLU A 10 -10.31 -16.78 -11.19
N GLU A 11 -11.26 -15.93 -10.82
CA GLU A 11 -11.81 -14.95 -11.77
C GLU A 11 -10.63 -14.16 -12.33
N GLU A 12 -10.43 -14.29 -13.64
CA GLU A 12 -9.32 -13.68 -14.35
C GLU A 12 -9.46 -12.16 -14.24
N ILE A 13 -8.52 -11.52 -13.53
CA ILE A 13 -8.48 -10.06 -13.41
C ILE A 13 -8.24 -9.50 -14.82
N ASP A 14 -9.10 -8.60 -15.27
CA ASP A 14 -8.97 -8.01 -16.59
C ASP A 14 -7.68 -7.17 -16.69
N ALA A 15 -7.17 -7.00 -17.91
CA ALA A 15 -5.87 -6.37 -18.14
C ALA A 15 -5.82 -4.89 -17.70
N GLU A 16 -6.95 -4.18 -17.66
CA GLU A 16 -6.98 -2.78 -17.24
C GLU A 16 -6.88 -2.68 -15.72
N THR A 17 -7.67 -3.48 -15.01
CA THR A 17 -7.57 -3.62 -13.55
C THR A 17 -6.16 -4.05 -13.14
N GLU A 18 -5.59 -5.05 -13.81
CA GLU A 18 -4.25 -5.54 -13.48
C GLU A 18 -3.20 -4.44 -13.65
N ARG A 19 -3.27 -3.66 -14.74
CA ARG A 19 -2.38 -2.50 -14.94
C ARG A 19 -2.54 -1.44 -13.85
N LEU A 20 -3.77 -1.18 -13.40
CA LEU A 20 -4.03 -0.22 -12.32
C LEU A 20 -3.41 -0.71 -11.00
N ILE A 21 -3.59 -1.99 -10.66
CA ILE A 21 -2.98 -2.61 -9.47
C ILE A 21 -1.45 -2.50 -9.51
N TYR A 22 -0.84 -2.81 -10.65
CA TYR A 22 0.60 -2.65 -10.86
C TYR A 22 1.05 -1.19 -10.68
N LYS A 23 0.35 -0.23 -11.28
CA LYS A 23 0.66 1.21 -11.17
C LYS A 23 0.61 1.68 -9.71
N ILE A 24 -0.39 1.24 -8.94
CA ILE A 24 -0.50 1.55 -7.50
C ILE A 24 0.68 0.98 -6.73
N THR A 25 1.00 -0.29 -6.98
CA THR A 25 2.10 -0.99 -6.30
C THR A 25 3.46 -0.37 -6.61
N GLU A 26 3.70 0.03 -7.87
CA GLU A 26 4.91 0.78 -8.26
C GLU A 26 4.99 2.13 -7.53
N GLY A 27 3.88 2.86 -7.40
CA GLY A 27 3.82 4.12 -6.66
C GLY A 27 4.22 3.96 -5.20
N ILE A 28 3.71 2.92 -4.54
CA ILE A 28 4.07 2.59 -3.16
C ILE A 28 5.55 2.18 -3.06
N GLN A 29 6.03 1.37 -4.00
CA GLN A 29 7.43 0.92 -4.01
C GLN A 29 8.41 2.09 -4.18
N ARG A 30 8.02 3.14 -4.92
CA ARG A 30 8.82 4.38 -5.05
C ARG A 30 9.03 5.10 -3.71
N LEU A 31 8.19 4.89 -2.70
CA LEU A 31 8.36 5.49 -1.38
C LEU A 31 9.63 5.01 -0.67
N ASN A 32 10.15 3.83 -1.03
CA ASN A 32 11.45 3.34 -0.55
C ASN A 32 12.63 4.24 -0.97
N SER A 33 12.44 5.15 -1.94
CA SER A 33 13.45 6.16 -2.30
C SER A 33 13.58 7.28 -1.28
N ILE A 34 12.59 7.47 -0.41
CA ILE A 34 12.54 8.52 0.61
C ILE A 34 13.24 8.04 1.89
N GLY A 35 13.05 6.76 2.23
CA GLY A 35 13.60 6.11 3.42
C GLY A 35 13.10 4.68 3.56
N THR A 36 13.22 4.12 4.76
CA THR A 36 12.80 2.76 5.07
C THR A 36 11.32 2.72 5.44
N VAL A 37 10.48 2.18 4.56
CA VAL A 37 9.05 2.00 4.85
C VAL A 37 8.87 0.98 5.97
N GLN A 38 8.11 1.35 7.01
CA GLN A 38 7.81 0.52 8.18
C GLN A 38 6.43 -0.12 8.08
N PHE A 39 5.42 0.68 7.72
CA PHE A 39 4.03 0.23 7.60
C PHE A 39 3.36 0.87 6.40
N ILE A 40 2.46 0.12 5.78
CA ILE A 40 1.54 0.60 4.74
C ILE A 40 0.12 0.35 5.24
N GLN A 41 -0.71 1.38 5.19
CA GLN A 41 -2.11 1.35 5.55
C GLN A 41 -2.93 1.67 4.31
N ILE A 42 -3.68 0.69 3.82
CA ILE A 42 -4.58 0.84 2.68
C ILE A 42 -5.97 1.09 3.25
N ILE A 43 -6.42 2.34 3.17
CA ILE A 43 -7.72 2.77 3.67
C ILE A 43 -8.74 2.55 2.56
N LEU A 44 -9.79 1.79 2.88
CA LEU A 44 -10.84 1.45 1.95
C LEU A 44 -12.07 2.32 2.20
N ALA A 45 -12.74 2.70 1.12
CA ALA A 45 -14.08 3.24 1.17
C ALA A 45 -15.03 2.26 1.90
N PRO A 46 -16.13 2.73 2.51
CA PRO A 46 -17.07 1.85 3.21
C PRO A 46 -17.53 0.66 2.37
N ILE A 47 -17.33 -0.55 2.92
CA ILE A 47 -17.59 -1.80 2.22
C ILE A 47 -18.87 -2.46 2.79
N PRO A 48 -19.74 -3.04 1.94
CA PRO A 48 -20.87 -3.84 2.39
C PRO A 48 -20.45 -5.02 3.30
N GLU A 49 -21.29 -5.35 4.29
CA GLU A 49 -21.06 -6.44 5.26
C GLU A 49 -20.57 -7.78 4.70
N PRO A 50 -21.08 -8.33 3.58
CA PRO A 50 -20.60 -9.63 3.09
C PRO A 50 -19.11 -9.61 2.73
N PHE A 51 -18.60 -8.49 2.19
CA PHE A 51 -17.19 -8.36 1.83
C PHE A 51 -16.34 -7.96 3.04
N ASP A 52 -16.89 -7.18 3.98
CA ASP A 52 -16.19 -6.81 5.23
C ASP A 52 -15.79 -8.06 6.05
N GLU A 53 -16.71 -9.02 6.20
CA GLU A 53 -16.42 -10.28 6.88
C GLU A 53 -15.41 -11.16 6.12
N GLU A 54 -15.47 -11.17 4.79
CA GLU A 54 -14.48 -11.89 3.97
C GLU A 54 -13.09 -11.26 4.07
N LEU A 55 -13.00 -9.93 4.12
CA LEU A 55 -11.75 -9.20 4.35
C LEU A 55 -11.18 -9.50 5.74
N LYS A 56 -12.01 -9.52 6.80
CA LYS A 56 -11.57 -9.90 8.16
C LYS A 56 -10.99 -11.31 8.20
N ASN A 57 -11.61 -12.26 7.50
CA ASN A 57 -11.15 -13.64 7.45
C ASN A 57 -9.89 -13.82 6.59
N THR A 58 -9.70 -12.98 5.59
CA THR A 58 -8.55 -13.05 4.67
C THR A 58 -7.31 -12.36 5.24
N PHE A 59 -7.49 -11.19 5.86
CA PHE A 59 -6.41 -10.33 6.34
C PHE A 59 -6.31 -10.38 7.86
N THR A 60 -5.59 -11.39 8.37
CA THR A 60 -5.53 -11.69 9.81
C THR A 60 -4.22 -11.30 10.49
N SER A 61 -3.18 -10.92 9.74
CA SER A 61 -1.84 -10.66 10.29
C SER A 61 -1.07 -9.63 9.47
N ALA A 62 -0.67 -8.52 10.10
CA ALA A 62 0.04 -7.42 9.44
C ALA A 62 1.40 -7.84 8.86
N ILE A 63 2.04 -8.86 9.45
CA ILE A 63 3.37 -9.35 9.07
C ILE A 63 3.30 -10.35 7.90
N GLN A 64 2.16 -11.01 7.71
CA GLN A 64 1.96 -11.99 6.64
C GLN A 64 1.24 -11.36 5.45
N ASP A 65 -0.07 -11.57 5.36
CA ASP A 65 -0.89 -11.14 4.22
C ASP A 65 -1.57 -9.78 4.42
N GLY A 66 -1.47 -9.22 5.63
CA GLY A 66 -2.10 -7.98 6.06
C GLY A 66 -3.11 -8.22 7.18
N LEU A 67 -3.39 -7.16 7.95
CA LEU A 67 -4.40 -7.15 9.00
C LEU A 67 -5.51 -6.19 8.63
N PHE A 68 -6.75 -6.67 8.55
CA PHE A 68 -7.90 -5.81 8.32
C PHE A 68 -8.53 -5.35 9.64
N VAL A 69 -8.61 -4.03 9.81
CA VAL A 69 -9.19 -3.38 10.98
C VAL A 69 -9.78 -2.03 10.58
N ASN A 70 -11.04 -1.77 10.94
CA ASN A 70 -11.73 -0.49 10.70
C ASN A 70 -11.58 0.02 9.24
N ASN A 71 -11.98 -0.78 8.25
CA ASN A 71 -11.84 -0.48 6.82
C ASN A 71 -10.40 -0.24 6.33
N THR A 72 -9.40 -0.64 7.12
CA THR A 72 -7.99 -0.44 6.77
C THR A 72 -7.28 -1.77 6.72
N ILE A 73 -6.50 -2.01 5.67
CA ILE A 73 -5.56 -3.13 5.60
C ILE A 73 -4.18 -2.60 5.99
N VAL A 74 -3.61 -3.16 7.06
CA VAL A 74 -2.29 -2.81 7.56
C VAL A 74 -1.29 -3.88 7.11
N LEU A 75 -0.21 -3.44 6.45
CA LEU A 75 0.92 -4.26 6.05
C LEU A 75 2.16 -3.76 6.79
N GLU A 76 2.73 -4.58 7.68
CA GLU A 76 4.03 -4.33 8.30
C GLU A 76 5.12 -4.77 7.33
N GLN A 77 6.06 -3.88 7.03
CA GLN A 77 7.21 -4.20 6.19
C GLN A 77 8.24 -5.01 6.98
N MET A 78 8.66 -6.13 6.40
CA MET A 78 9.85 -6.85 6.83
C MET A 78 11.01 -6.54 5.88
N GLU A 79 12.25 -6.77 6.32
CA GLU A 79 13.48 -6.44 5.60
C GLU A 79 13.45 -6.82 4.10
N SER A 80 14.02 -5.92 3.30
CA SER A 80 14.03 -5.81 1.84
C SER A 80 13.82 -7.09 1.02
N GLY A 81 12.76 -7.10 0.18
CA GLY A 81 12.58 -8.06 -0.93
C GLY A 81 11.12 -8.35 -1.25
N ASP A 82 10.32 -8.68 -0.23
CA ASP A 82 8.94 -9.16 -0.39
C ASP A 82 7.87 -8.05 -0.39
N SER A 83 8.26 -6.81 -0.09
CA SER A 83 7.40 -5.62 -0.04
C SER A 83 6.45 -5.51 -1.23
N PHE A 84 7.01 -5.54 -2.44
CA PHE A 84 6.26 -5.28 -3.67
C PHE A 84 5.19 -6.36 -3.89
N MET A 85 5.57 -7.63 -3.80
CA MET A 85 4.65 -8.74 -4.03
C MET A 85 3.56 -8.80 -2.96
N ARG A 86 3.86 -8.44 -1.72
CA ARG A 86 2.86 -8.39 -0.64
C ARG A 86 1.83 -7.29 -0.88
N VAL A 87 2.26 -6.09 -1.24
CA VAL A 87 1.35 -4.99 -1.60
C VAL A 87 0.52 -5.35 -2.83
N LEU A 88 1.15 -5.89 -3.87
CA LEU A 88 0.48 -6.35 -5.09
C LEU A 88 -0.62 -7.37 -4.76
N ASN A 89 -0.27 -8.39 -3.98
CA ASN A 89 -1.20 -9.46 -3.60
C ASN A 89 -2.32 -8.96 -2.70
N ALA A 90 -2.04 -8.04 -1.77
CA ALA A 90 -3.07 -7.42 -0.94
C ALA A 90 -4.08 -6.67 -1.81
N ILE A 91 -3.62 -5.85 -2.76
CA ILE A 91 -4.51 -5.11 -3.66
C ILE A 91 -5.31 -6.05 -4.58
N ARG A 92 -4.68 -7.11 -5.13
CA ARG A 92 -5.39 -8.13 -5.89
C ARG A 92 -6.47 -8.83 -5.07
N ARG A 93 -6.18 -9.21 -3.83
CA ARG A 93 -7.16 -9.85 -2.94
C ARG A 93 -8.32 -8.92 -2.59
N ILE A 94 -8.05 -7.63 -2.34
CA ILE A 94 -9.09 -6.61 -2.17
C ILE A 94 -10.02 -6.64 -3.38
N PHE A 95 -9.48 -6.54 -4.59
CA PHE A 95 -10.26 -6.57 -5.83
C PHE A 95 -11.05 -7.88 -5.98
N GLN A 96 -10.43 -9.03 -5.70
CA GLN A 96 -11.10 -10.33 -5.81
C GLN A 96 -12.30 -10.45 -4.86
N ILE A 97 -12.22 -9.87 -3.66
CA ILE A 97 -13.30 -9.91 -2.66
C ILE A 97 -14.38 -8.88 -3.01
N SER A 98 -14.02 -7.61 -3.18
CA SER A 98 -14.99 -6.52 -3.35
C SER A 98 -15.47 -6.33 -4.80
N LYS A 99 -14.81 -6.97 -5.77
CA LYS A 99 -14.98 -6.78 -7.22
C LYS A 99 -14.71 -5.35 -7.70
N ALA A 100 -14.02 -4.54 -6.90
CA ALA A 100 -13.68 -3.17 -7.23
C ALA A 100 -12.44 -2.70 -6.45
N ILE A 101 -11.65 -1.80 -7.03
CA ILE A 101 -10.56 -1.15 -6.29
C ILE A 101 -11.18 -0.02 -5.46
N THR A 102 -11.53 -0.31 -4.21
CA THR A 102 -12.21 0.61 -3.27
C THR A 102 -11.23 1.39 -2.39
N ILE A 103 -10.00 1.62 -2.86
CA ILE A 103 -8.97 2.31 -2.09
C ILE A 103 -9.28 3.81 -2.09
N GLU A 104 -9.49 4.38 -0.91
CA GLU A 104 -9.69 5.81 -0.70
C GLU A 104 -8.36 6.52 -0.54
N GLU A 105 -7.47 5.97 0.29
CA GLU A 105 -6.19 6.58 0.62
C GLU A 105 -5.16 5.49 0.98
N ILE A 106 -3.88 5.75 0.74
CA ILE A 106 -2.80 4.90 1.24
C ILE A 106 -1.87 5.73 2.12
N GLN A 107 -1.80 5.41 3.41
CA GLN A 107 -0.87 6.04 4.34
C GLN A 107 0.34 5.15 4.58
N VAL A 108 1.53 5.75 4.64
CA VAL A 108 2.79 5.03 4.75
C VAL A 108 3.66 5.66 5.82
N LEU A 109 4.05 4.85 6.81
CA LEU A 109 5.03 5.25 7.82
C LEU A 109 6.43 4.96 7.27
N ILE A 110 7.26 5.99 7.19
CA ILE A 110 8.62 5.91 6.64
C ILE A 110 9.59 6.41 7.71
N ASN A 111 10.61 5.61 7.99
CA ASN A 111 11.76 6.05 8.76
C ASN A 111 12.80 6.65 7.80
N ILE A 112 13.16 7.91 8.00
CA ILE A 112 14.15 8.63 7.21
C ILE A 112 15.37 8.96 8.07
N ASP A 113 16.53 9.08 7.44
CA ASP A 113 17.70 9.73 8.04
C ASP A 113 17.75 11.18 7.55
N TYR A 114 17.39 12.12 8.42
CA TYR A 114 17.45 13.54 8.13
C TYR A 114 18.56 14.19 8.94
N LYS A 115 19.63 14.62 8.25
CA LYS A 115 20.81 15.25 8.86
C LYS A 115 21.54 14.38 9.90
N GLY A 116 21.49 13.06 9.76
CA GLY A 116 22.12 12.13 10.70
C GLY A 116 21.22 11.75 11.88
N GLU A 117 19.96 12.19 11.88
CA GLU A 117 18.97 11.83 12.89
C GLU A 117 17.85 10.97 12.27
N PRO A 118 17.57 9.77 12.82
CA PRO A 118 16.45 8.96 12.37
C PRO A 118 15.12 9.60 12.78
N MET A 119 14.19 9.68 11.84
CA MET A 119 12.91 10.33 12.03
C MET A 119 11.79 9.54 11.36
N ASP A 120 10.67 9.38 12.06
CA ASP A 120 9.46 8.82 11.47
C ASP A 120 8.58 9.92 10.87
N ILE A 121 8.15 9.68 9.63
CA ILE A 121 7.24 10.54 8.88
C ILE A 121 6.05 9.72 8.38
N ILE A 122 4.90 10.37 8.25
CA ILE A 122 3.71 9.78 7.63
C ILE A 122 3.45 10.49 6.31
N VAL A 123 3.41 9.72 5.24
CA VAL A 123 3.12 10.19 3.89
C VAL A 123 1.84 9.53 3.41
N THR A 124 0.94 10.33 2.86
CA THR A 124 -0.21 9.83 2.09
C THR A 124 0.20 9.72 0.64
N TYR A 125 -0.11 8.60 0.00
CA TYR A 125 0.00 8.38 -1.44
C TYR A 125 -1.41 8.30 -2.04
N ASP A 126 -1.64 9.13 -3.06
CA ASP A 126 -2.88 9.14 -3.84
C ASP A 126 -2.71 8.20 -5.05
N PRO A 127 -3.43 7.07 -5.12
CA PRO A 127 -3.33 6.12 -6.22
C PRO A 127 -3.91 6.66 -7.55
N GLN A 128 -4.81 7.64 -7.52
CA GLN A 128 -5.43 8.23 -8.70
C GLN A 128 -4.49 9.23 -9.36
N GLU A 129 -4.03 10.22 -8.58
CA GLU A 129 -3.11 11.27 -9.04
C GLU A 129 -1.66 10.79 -9.14
N HIS A 130 -1.34 9.65 -8.52
CA HIS A 130 0.00 9.09 -8.43
C HIS A 130 0.99 10.10 -7.85
N ASP A 131 0.57 10.73 -6.75
CA ASP A 131 1.33 11.76 -6.03
C ASP A 131 1.30 11.51 -4.52
N ILE A 132 2.10 12.29 -3.78
CA ILE A 132 2.22 12.16 -2.34
C ILE A 132 1.98 13.49 -1.61
N SER A 133 1.54 13.38 -0.36
CA SER A 133 1.47 14.50 0.57
C SER A 133 2.05 14.11 1.93
N LEU A 134 2.85 15.00 2.53
CA LEU A 134 3.35 14.80 3.89
C LEU A 134 2.26 15.14 4.90
N VAL A 135 1.87 14.17 5.72
CA VAL A 135 0.81 14.32 6.74
C VAL A 135 1.39 14.75 8.07
N SER A 136 2.48 14.11 8.48
CA SER A 136 3.05 14.30 9.82
C SER A 136 4.55 14.07 9.84
N VAL A 137 5.21 14.78 10.75
CA VAL A 137 6.61 14.62 11.13
C VAL A 137 6.67 14.60 12.65
N SER A 138 7.59 13.80 13.21
CA SER A 138 7.76 13.76 14.67
C SER A 138 8.22 15.11 15.26
N GLN A 139 9.00 15.90 14.50
CA GLN A 139 9.48 17.23 14.90
C GLN A 139 8.84 18.35 14.05
N LYS A 140 7.81 19.01 14.58
CA LYS A 140 7.00 20.00 13.84
C LYS A 140 7.79 21.19 13.29
N GLU A 141 8.88 21.58 13.94
CA GLU A 141 9.71 22.75 13.55
C GLU A 141 10.42 22.57 12.19
N ASP A 142 10.61 21.32 11.76
CA ASP A 142 11.27 20.99 10.51
C ASP A 142 10.30 20.56 9.39
N PHE A 143 8.98 20.65 9.61
CA PHE A 143 7.95 20.17 8.68
C PHE A 143 8.20 20.59 7.23
N PHE A 144 8.40 21.89 6.96
CA PHE A 144 8.59 22.37 5.59
C PHE A 144 9.88 21.86 4.94
N LYS A 145 10.96 21.72 5.72
CA LYS A 145 12.24 21.21 5.18
C LYS A 145 12.15 19.71 4.91
N ILE A 146 11.42 18.98 5.75
CA ILE A 146 11.15 17.56 5.55
C ILE A 146 10.22 17.37 4.34
N LEU A 147 9.22 18.24 4.17
CA LEU A 147 8.37 18.23 2.98
C LEU A 147 9.20 18.42 1.71
N GLU A 148 10.16 19.36 1.69
CA GLU A 148 11.08 19.54 0.58
C GLU A 148 11.96 18.30 0.33
N TYR A 149 12.50 17.70 1.39
CA TYR A 149 13.27 16.44 1.31
C TYR A 149 12.43 15.32 0.68
N VAL A 150 11.25 15.05 1.22
CA VAL A 150 10.33 14.00 0.77
C VAL A 150 9.94 14.22 -0.71
N THR A 151 9.57 15.45 -1.05
CA THR A 151 9.19 15.82 -2.43
C THR A 151 10.37 15.65 -3.40
N PHE A 152 11.58 16.03 -2.98
CA PHE A 152 12.77 15.87 -3.81
C PHE A 152 13.02 14.39 -4.16
N PHE A 153 13.03 13.50 -3.15
CA PHE A 153 13.24 12.07 -3.39
C PHE A 153 12.12 11.44 -4.22
N TRP A 154 10.87 11.82 -3.97
CA TRP A 154 9.72 11.40 -4.77
C TRP A 154 9.85 11.78 -6.26
N LEU A 155 10.25 13.02 -6.55
CA LEU A 155 10.44 13.48 -7.93
C LEU A 155 11.62 12.78 -8.60
N LYS A 156 12.68 12.45 -7.85
CA LYS A 156 13.84 11.72 -8.35
C LYS A 156 13.58 10.23 -8.59
N SER A 157 12.60 9.65 -7.91
CA SER A 157 12.25 8.23 -8.02
C SER A 157 11.36 7.90 -9.21
N ARG A 158 10.93 8.89 -10.00
CA ARG A 158 10.15 8.65 -11.22
C ARG A 158 10.90 7.67 -12.13
N PRO A 159 10.21 6.70 -12.74
CA PRO A 159 10.81 5.87 -13.78
C PRO A 159 11.41 6.79 -14.84
N ARG A 160 12.71 6.63 -15.13
CA ARG A 160 13.30 7.26 -16.30
C ARG A 160 12.72 6.53 -17.50
N ILE A 161 11.67 7.11 -18.08
CA ILE A 161 11.10 6.71 -19.37
C ILE A 161 12.22 6.70 -20.40
#